data_AF-A0A0F9BLQ1-F1
#
_entry.id   AF-A0A0F9BLQ1-F1
#
_cell.length_a   1.000
_cell.length_b   1.000
_cell.length_c   1.000
_cell.angle_alpha   90.00
_cell.angle_beta   90.00
_cell.angle_gamma   90.00
#
_symmetry.space_group_name_H-M   'P 1'
#
loop_
_entity.id
_entity.type
_entity.pdbx_description
1 polymer ?
#
loop_
_entity_poly.entity_id
_entity_poly.type
_entity_poly.pdbx_seq_one_letter_code
_entity_poly.pdbx_strand_id
1 'polypeptide(L)'
;MRKKKSQAQLQVWLFALLFLFMISLVYIIMTKPYIAIRDKFASNFTGTEFEPTMNKINTYWILWPVILIGSIMIWAFMTTMGTTPPRLP
;
A
#
# COMPACT_ATOMS: atom_id res chain seq x y z
N MET A 1 -34.10 4.61 5.48
CA MET A 1 -32.78 5.26 5.31
C MET A 1 -31.58 4.44 5.83
N ARG A 2 -31.72 3.58 6.85
CA ARG A 2 -30.62 2.75 7.41
C ARG A 2 -29.99 1.73 6.43
N LYS A 3 -30.78 1.15 5.51
CA LYS A 3 -30.29 0.22 4.47
C LYS A 3 -29.37 0.90 3.42
N LYS A 4 -29.58 2.18 3.10
CA LYS A 4 -28.74 2.94 2.15
C LYS A 4 -27.32 3.21 2.71
N LYS A 5 -27.19 3.50 4.01
CA LYS A 5 -25.86 3.65 4.67
C LYS A 5 -25.08 2.33 4.70
N SER A 6 -25.75 1.21 4.93
CA SER A 6 -25.11 -0.12 4.96
C SER A 6 -24.56 -0.55 3.59
N GLN A 7 -25.27 -0.27 2.48
CA GLN A 7 -24.77 -0.55 1.14
C GLN A 7 -23.57 0.33 0.76
N ALA A 8 -23.58 1.62 1.12
CA ALA A 8 -22.45 2.52 0.89
C ALA A 8 -21.20 2.07 1.67
N GLN A 9 -21.37 1.65 2.92
CA GLN A 9 -20.26 1.11 3.73
C GLN A 9 -19.69 -0.17 3.11
N LEU A 10 -20.53 -1.10 2.66
CA LEU A 10 -20.10 -2.32 1.96
C LEU A 10 -19.31 -2.01 0.68
N GLN A 11 -19.74 -1.03 -0.13
CA GLN A 11 -19.03 -0.60 -1.33
C GLN A 11 -17.64 -0.04 -1.01
N VAL A 12 -17.51 0.77 0.05
CA VAL A 12 -16.22 1.35 0.47
C VAL A 12 -15.23 0.25 0.87
N TRP A 13 -15.69 -0.75 1.63
CA TRP A 13 -14.85 -1.89 2.02
C TRP A 13 -14.48 -2.79 0.84
N LEU A 14 -15.41 -3.04 -0.09
CA LEU A 14 -15.14 -3.80 -1.30
C LEU A 14 -14.11 -3.08 -2.20
N PHE A 15 -14.23 -1.76 -2.33
CA PHE A 15 -13.27 -0.92 -3.05
C PHE A 15 -11.90 -0.96 -2.38
N ALA A 16 -11.83 -0.84 -1.04
CA ALA A 16 -10.57 -0.93 -0.31
C ALA A 16 -9.88 -2.29 -0.50
N LEU A 17 -10.63 -3.38 -0.48
CA LEU A 17 -10.14 -4.74 -0.76
C LEU A 17 -9.62 -4.89 -2.18
N LEU A 18 -10.36 -4.41 -3.19
CA LEU A 18 -9.93 -4.42 -4.58
C LEU A 18 -8.68 -3.56 -4.80
N PHE A 19 -8.61 -2.40 -4.14
CA PHE A 19 -7.47 -1.50 -4.21
C PHE A 19 -6.21 -2.12 -3.59
N LEU A 20 -6.34 -2.72 -2.40
CA LEU A 20 -5.28 -3.51 -1.78
C LEU A 20 -4.81 -4.64 -2.70
N PHE A 21 -5.75 -5.38 -3.27
CA PHE A 21 -5.45 -6.46 -4.20
C PHE A 21 -4.69 -5.97 -5.44
N MET A 22 -5.13 -4.87 -6.06
CA MET A 22 -4.42 -4.28 -7.19
C MET A 22 -3.00 -3.85 -6.83
N ILE A 23 -2.80 -3.26 -5.64
CA ILE A 23 -1.47 -2.85 -5.19
C ILE A 23 -0.56 -4.07 -4.97
N SER A 24 -1.07 -5.12 -4.32
CA SER A 24 -0.34 -6.37 -4.16
C SER A 24 0.00 -6.99 -5.52
N LEU A 25 -0.94 -6.96 -6.47
CA LEU A 25 -0.71 -7.45 -7.83
C LEU A 25 0.38 -6.65 -8.55
N VAL A 26 0.34 -5.32 -8.48
CA VAL A 26 1.38 -4.44 -9.03
C VAL A 26 2.73 -4.74 -8.39
N TYR A 27 2.79 -4.88 -7.07
CA TYR A 27 4.02 -5.21 -6.36
C TYR A 27 4.60 -6.54 -6.86
N ILE A 28 3.80 -7.61 -6.93
CA ILE A 28 4.25 -8.93 -7.39
C ILE A 28 4.74 -8.86 -8.85
N ILE A 29 3.95 -8.25 -9.73
CA ILE A 29 4.26 -8.14 -11.16
C ILE A 29 5.53 -7.32 -11.37
N MET A 30 5.66 -6.18 -10.70
CA MET A 30 6.77 -5.26 -10.88
C MET A 30 8.04 -5.69 -10.15
N THR A 31 7.98 -6.60 -9.17
CA THR A 31 9.17 -7.05 -8.44
C THR A 31 10.20 -7.71 -9.37
N LYS A 32 9.77 -8.56 -10.31
CA LYS A 32 10.67 -9.20 -11.30
C LYS A 32 11.39 -8.20 -12.22
N PRO A 33 10.69 -7.30 -12.94
CA PRO A 33 11.35 -6.30 -13.78
C PRO A 33 12.17 -5.31 -12.94
N TYR A 34 11.72 -4.96 -11.73
CA TYR A 34 12.50 -4.13 -10.81
C TYR A 34 13.85 -4.76 -10.47
N ILE A 35 13.89 -6.04 -10.10
CA ILE A 35 15.14 -6.77 -9.83
C ILE A 35 16.01 -6.84 -11.09
N ALA A 36 15.44 -7.15 -12.24
CA ALA A 36 16.19 -7.23 -13.49
C ALA A 36 16.83 -5.89 -13.90
N ILE A 37 16.12 -4.78 -13.71
CA ILE A 37 16.64 -3.42 -13.92
C ILE A 37 17.71 -3.13 -12.87
N ARG A 38 17.46 -3.39 -11.58
CA ARG A 38 18.45 -3.19 -10.52
C ARG A 38 19.75 -3.92 -10.82
N ASP A 39 19.70 -5.18 -11.23
CA ASP A 39 20.89 -6.00 -11.47
C ASP A 39 21.65 -5.54 -12.72
N LYS A 40 20.94 -5.14 -13.79
CA LYS A 40 21.56 -4.52 -14.99
C LYS A 40 22.21 -3.18 -14.69
N PHE A 41 21.61 -2.37 -13.81
CA PHE A 41 22.17 -1.07 -13.47
C PHE A 41 23.32 -1.26 -12.46
N ALA A 42 23.18 -2.12 -11.46
CA ALA A 42 24.25 -2.44 -10.50
C ALA A 42 25.56 -2.89 -11.17
N SER A 43 25.49 -3.62 -12.28
CA SER A 43 26.70 -4.01 -13.04
C SER A 43 27.33 -2.87 -13.84
N ASN A 44 26.58 -1.82 -14.19
CA ASN A 44 27.05 -0.68 -14.98
C ASN A 44 27.44 0.54 -14.11
N PHE A 45 26.97 0.60 -12.87
CA PHE A 45 27.28 1.64 -11.89
C PHE A 45 28.24 1.11 -10.82
N THR A 46 29.48 0.79 -11.21
CA THR A 46 30.55 0.26 -10.34
C THR A 46 31.27 1.33 -9.51
N GLY A 47 30.75 2.55 -9.45
CA GLY A 47 31.31 3.65 -8.66
C GLY A 47 30.62 3.79 -7.30
N THR A 48 31.39 4.00 -6.24
CA THR A 48 30.93 4.22 -4.84
C THR A 48 29.92 5.37 -4.70
N GLU A 49 29.81 6.22 -5.72
CA GLU A 49 28.90 7.37 -5.79
C GLU A 49 27.42 6.97 -5.96
N PHE A 50 27.13 5.83 -6.61
CA PHE A 50 25.77 5.39 -6.93
C PHE A 50 25.22 4.30 -6.01
N GLU A 51 26.12 3.63 -5.28
CA GLU A 51 25.79 2.65 -4.25
C GLU A 51 24.75 3.16 -3.23
N PRO A 52 24.86 4.37 -2.65
CA PRO A 52 23.87 4.88 -1.70
C PRO A 52 22.51 5.16 -2.37
N THR A 53 22.50 5.56 -3.65
CA THR A 53 21.28 5.84 -4.39
C THR A 53 20.51 4.57 -4.70
N MET A 54 21.19 3.52 -5.18
CA MET A 54 20.56 2.22 -5.44
C MET A 54 20.04 1.56 -4.17
N ASN A 55 20.77 1.70 -3.06
CA ASN A 55 20.32 1.18 -1.77
C ASN A 55 19.07 1.91 -1.25
N LYS A 56 18.98 3.24 -1.46
CA LYS A 56 17.77 4.02 -1.17
C LYS A 56 16.58 3.59 -2.02
N ILE A 57 16.76 3.40 -3.33
CA ILE A 57 15.69 2.95 -4.24
C ILE A 57 15.16 1.58 -3.80
N ASN A 58 16.05 0.65 -3.43
CA ASN A 58 15.66 -0.65 -2.90
C ASN A 58 14.90 -0.56 -1.59
N THR A 59 15.37 0.30 -0.70
CA THR A 59 14.68 0.60 0.57
C THR A 59 13.27 1.13 0.30
N TYR A 60 13.11 2.12 -0.60
CA TYR A 60 11.81 2.65 -0.96
C TYR A 60 10.90 1.61 -1.63
N TRP A 61 11.44 0.76 -2.51
CA TRP A 61 10.70 -0.31 -3.18
C TRP A 61 10.10 -1.32 -2.19
N ILE A 62 10.78 -1.59 -1.08
CA ILE A 62 10.28 -2.48 -0.03
C ILE A 62 9.34 -1.75 0.94
N LEU A 63 9.61 -0.48 1.25
CA LEU A 63 8.86 0.29 2.24
C LEU A 63 7.51 0.79 1.75
N TRP A 64 7.37 1.16 0.48
CA TRP A 64 6.12 1.75 -0.01
C TRP A 64 4.87 0.87 0.20
N PRO A 65 4.87 -0.47 -0.03
CA PRO A 65 3.68 -1.29 0.26
C PRO A 65 3.39 -1.37 1.76
N VAL A 66 4.42 -1.38 2.60
CA VAL A 66 4.27 -1.43 4.07
C VAL A 66 3.62 -0.16 4.59
N ILE A 67 4.10 1.01 4.14
CA ILE A 67 3.52 2.32 4.48
C ILE A 67 2.06 2.37 4.05
N LEU A 68 1.75 1.88 2.84
CA LEU A 68 0.43 1.94 2.25
C LEU A 68 -0.56 1.02 2.98
N ILE A 69 -0.15 -0.19 3.35
CA ILE A 69 -0.93 -1.08 4.22
C ILE A 69 -1.18 -0.41 5.58
N GLY A 70 -0.16 0.20 6.18
CA GLY A 70 -0.29 0.94 7.44
C GLY A 70 -1.29 2.09 7.34
N SER A 71 -1.26 2.88 6.26
CA SER A 71 -2.24 3.94 6.01
C SER A 71 -3.67 3.41 5.87
N ILE A 72 -3.85 2.29 5.17
CA ILE A 72 -5.17 1.66 5.03
C ILE A 72 -5.67 1.11 6.37
N MET A 73 -4.81 0.54 7.20
CA MET A 73 -5.17 0.10 8.56
C MET A 73 -5.59 1.25 9.46
N ILE A 74 -4.86 2.38 9.44
CA ILE A 74 -5.23 3.59 10.20
C ILE A 74 -6.58 4.12 9.72
N TRP A 75 -6.76 4.21 8.40
CA TRP A 75 -8.02 4.66 7.81
C TRP A 75 -9.18 3.72 8.19
N ALA A 76 -9.00 2.41 8.09
CA ALA A 76 -9.96 1.41 8.55
C ALA A 76 -10.34 1.63 10.02
N PHE A 77 -9.36 1.83 10.89
CA PHE A 77 -9.58 2.06 12.32
C PHE A 77 -10.40 3.33 12.57
N MET A 78 -10.05 4.44 11.92
CA MET A 78 -10.80 5.70 12.00
C MET A 78 -12.25 5.54 11.52
N THR A 79 -12.47 4.81 10.41
CA THR A 79 -13.83 4.58 9.90
C THR A 79 -14.68 3.72 10.83
N THR A 80 -14.06 2.78 11.56
CA THR A 80 -14.78 1.96 12.55
C THR A 80 -15.10 2.71 13.84
N MET A 81 -14.21 3.59 14.34
CA MET A 81 -14.44 4.36 15.57
C MET A 81 -15.61 5.36 15.44
N GLY A 82 -15.85 5.90 14.25
CA GLY A 82 -16.98 6.80 13.98
C GLY A 82 -18.37 6.14 13.97
N THR A 83 -18.48 4.82 14.16
CA THR A 83 -19.75 4.07 14.07
C THR A 83 -20.40 3.71 15.41
N THR A 84 -19.89 4.23 16.53
CA THR A 84 -20.51 4.07 17.86
C THR A 84 -21.48 5.22 18.13
N PRO A 85 -22.82 5.05 18.01
CA PRO A 85 -23.73 6.03 18.57
C PRO A 85 -23.62 5.95 20.11
N PRO A 86 -23.33 7.06 20.82
CA PRO A 86 -23.43 7.06 22.27
C PRO A 86 -24.88 6.70 22.63
N ARG A 87 -25.07 5.53 23.23
CA ARG A 87 -26.33 5.17 23.89
C ARG A 87 -26.34 5.88 25.23
N LEU A 88 -27.05 7.01 25.28
CA LEU A 88 -27.56 7.59 26.51
C LEU A 88 -28.54 6.60 27.14
N PRO A 89 -28.38 6.32 28.44
CA PRO A 89 -29.43 6.62 29.41
C PRO A 89 -29.12 7.92 30.17
#